data_AF-A0A816UDF3-F1
#
_entry.id   AF-A0A816UDF3-F1
#
_cell.length_a   1.000
_cell.length_b   1.000
_cell.length_c   1.000
_cell.angle_alpha   90.00
_cell.angle_beta   90.00
_cell.angle_gamma   90.00
#
_symmetry.space_group_name_H-M   'P 1'
#
loop_
_entity.id
_entity.type
_entity.pdbx_description
1 polymer ?
#
loop_
_entity_poly.entity_id
_entity_poly.type
_entity_poly.pdbx_seq_one_letter_code
_entity_poly.pdbx_strand_id
1 'polypeptide(L)'
;MTSSLQVHQQFYEAYKNDSEMNEVNVFMCFHPTAMCEIFMPFNRTLIVIASTRYELGRFAKEDWTRWNKNLQKIASDPRNVVAGNNLYDAEYIRYFTGIKTIVLPSLCAYARGSYRLNRQKPFLIGNMNAKNFHSKFMSLLSDSFNRLKIKVSIRHIRDFYKRHYRYTELAQHPGIIHIPYQVSLMSIFEQYRMNIPLFVPSLDLLTEWHYTYQVVNERTWDGMSRKIGNASRISGVLGPDIPDPNNDLDRDAIRYWLKFSDFYQWPHIIYFNSTDDLLIKLKTTNFQQVSANMKVYNANLRKHLFEQWRQILQRTKPL
;
A
#
# COMPACT_ATOMS: atom_id res chain seq x y z
N MET A 1 -0.52 34.18 1.61
CA MET A 1 -1.00 32.82 1.32
C MET A 1 -2.47 32.75 1.68
N THR A 2 -3.33 32.34 0.75
CA THR A 2 -4.77 32.11 1.01
C THR A 2 -4.92 30.95 2.00
N SER A 3 -5.80 31.07 3.00
CA SER A 3 -6.00 29.99 3.98
C SER A 3 -6.72 28.80 3.35
N SER A 4 -6.51 27.58 3.88
CA SER A 4 -7.24 26.38 3.41
C SER A 4 -8.76 26.56 3.46
N LEU A 5 -9.28 27.27 4.47
CA LEU A 5 -10.70 27.58 4.59
C LEU A 5 -11.20 28.49 3.47
N GLN A 6 -10.42 29.52 3.10
CA GLN A 6 -10.75 30.40 1.98
C GLN A 6 -10.78 29.63 0.65
N VAL A 7 -9.85 28.70 0.43
CA VAL A 7 -9.85 27.85 -0.77
C VAL A 7 -11.09 26.94 -0.81
N HIS A 8 -11.48 26.34 0.32
CA HIS A 8 -12.67 25.48 0.37
C HIS A 8 -13.96 26.28 0.08
N GLN A 9 -14.05 27.51 0.60
CA GLN A 9 -15.17 28.39 0.33
C GLN A 9 -15.22 28.81 -1.14
N GLN A 10 -14.08 29.22 -1.72
CA GLN A 10 -14.01 29.57 -3.14
C GLN A 10 -14.41 28.40 -4.05
N PHE A 11 -13.96 27.18 -3.72
CA PHE A 11 -14.36 25.98 -4.44
C PHE A 11 -15.87 25.76 -4.39
N TYR A 12 -16.47 25.80 -3.19
CA TYR A 12 -17.92 25.64 -3.06
C TYR A 12 -18.70 26.72 -3.83
N GLU A 13 -18.32 27.99 -3.70
CA GLU A 13 -19.00 29.09 -4.38
C GLU A 13 -18.91 28.98 -5.90
N ALA A 14 -17.79 28.50 -6.43
CA ALA A 14 -17.62 28.28 -7.87
C ALA A 14 -18.51 27.15 -8.41
N TYR A 15 -18.77 26.11 -7.62
CA TYR A 15 -19.39 24.87 -8.09
C TYR A 15 -20.79 24.59 -7.53
N LYS A 16 -21.30 25.36 -6.56
CA LYS A 16 -22.63 25.11 -5.94
C LYS A 16 -23.78 25.10 -6.94
N ASN A 17 -23.65 25.86 -8.04
CA ASN A 17 -24.67 25.97 -9.09
C ASN A 17 -24.28 25.24 -10.40
N ASP A 18 -23.18 24.47 -10.39
CA ASP A 18 -22.72 23.72 -11.56
C ASP A 18 -23.66 22.51 -11.80
N SER A 19 -24.05 22.27 -13.05
CA SER A 19 -25.02 21.20 -13.37
C SER A 19 -24.45 19.81 -13.12
N GLU A 20 -23.20 19.58 -13.53
CA GLU A 20 -22.53 18.28 -13.37
C GLU A 20 -22.33 17.94 -11.89
N MET A 21 -21.89 18.90 -11.08
CA MET A 21 -21.74 18.75 -9.64
C MET A 21 -23.05 18.48 -8.91
N ASN A 22 -24.17 18.96 -9.46
CA ASN A 22 -25.49 18.75 -8.88
C ASN A 22 -26.13 17.41 -9.28
N GLU A 23 -25.67 16.79 -10.38
CA GLU A 23 -26.15 15.49 -10.86
C GLU A 23 -25.50 14.29 -10.15
N VAL A 24 -24.33 14.47 -9.52
CA VAL A 24 -23.64 13.35 -8.86
C VAL A 24 -24.24 12.99 -7.50
N ASN A 25 -24.38 11.68 -7.23
CA ASN A 25 -24.81 11.16 -5.92
C ASN A 25 -23.64 10.98 -4.93
N VAL A 26 -22.42 10.86 -5.45
CA VAL A 26 -21.24 10.43 -4.68
C VAL A 26 -20.01 11.22 -5.10
N PHE A 27 -19.25 11.70 -4.12
CA PHE A 27 -17.85 12.09 -4.31
C PHE A 27 -16.94 11.02 -3.72
N MET A 28 -15.88 10.67 -4.46
CA MET A 28 -14.94 9.63 -4.08
C MET A 28 -13.50 10.17 -4.11
N CYS A 29 -12.77 10.01 -3.00
CA CYS A 29 -11.39 10.47 -2.88
C CYS A 29 -10.45 9.33 -2.51
N PHE A 30 -9.38 9.16 -3.30
CA PHE A 30 -8.34 8.16 -3.04
C PHE A 30 -6.99 8.75 -2.58
N HIS A 31 -6.57 9.86 -3.18
CA HIS A 31 -5.26 10.45 -2.94
C HIS A 31 -5.18 11.90 -3.45
N PRO A 32 -4.93 12.90 -2.59
CA PRO A 32 -4.95 12.87 -1.13
C PRO A 32 -6.38 12.75 -0.59
N THR A 33 -6.61 11.92 0.42
CA THR A 33 -7.94 11.82 1.06
C THR A 33 -8.36 13.07 1.79
N ALA A 34 -7.43 13.89 2.29
CA ALA A 34 -7.74 15.17 2.93
C ALA A 34 -8.44 16.16 1.99
N MET A 35 -8.36 15.98 0.67
CA MET A 35 -9.12 16.81 -0.28
C MET A 35 -10.63 16.56 -0.21
N CYS A 36 -11.09 15.45 0.38
CA CYS A 36 -12.53 15.19 0.52
C CYS A 36 -13.26 16.25 1.38
N GLU A 37 -12.54 17.03 2.18
CA GLU A 37 -13.09 18.17 2.93
C GLU A 37 -13.78 19.20 2.03
N ILE A 38 -13.31 19.39 0.78
CA ILE A 38 -13.86 20.39 -0.14
C ILE A 38 -15.27 20.02 -0.63
N PHE A 39 -15.62 18.74 -0.58
CA PHE A 39 -16.91 18.22 -1.04
C PHE A 39 -17.96 18.10 0.07
N MET A 40 -17.56 18.26 1.34
CA MET A 40 -18.48 18.20 2.48
C MET A 40 -19.68 19.17 2.39
N PRO A 41 -19.53 20.42 1.88
CA PRO A 41 -20.66 21.36 1.79
C PRO A 41 -21.79 20.92 0.83
N PHE A 42 -21.50 20.05 -0.14
CA PHE A 42 -22.49 19.60 -1.13
C PHE A 42 -23.50 18.58 -0.58
N ASN A 43 -23.30 18.06 0.64
CA ASN A 43 -24.20 17.10 1.30
C ASN A 43 -24.56 15.87 0.42
N ARG A 44 -23.59 15.42 -0.38
CA ARG A 44 -23.64 14.16 -1.14
C ARG A 44 -22.95 13.05 -0.34
N THR A 45 -23.12 11.81 -0.77
CA THR A 45 -22.38 10.69 -0.17
C THR A 45 -20.89 10.86 -0.43
N LEU A 46 -20.07 10.68 0.60
CA LEU A 46 -18.61 10.72 0.52
C LEU A 46 -18.03 9.32 0.72
N ILE A 47 -17.18 8.91 -0.22
CA ILE A 47 -16.36 7.70 -0.13
C ILE A 47 -14.89 8.11 -0.03
N VAL A 48 -14.32 7.95 1.16
CA VAL A 48 -12.92 8.26 1.46
C VAL A 48 -12.13 6.97 1.55
N ILE A 49 -11.16 6.76 0.65
CA ILE A 49 -10.34 5.55 0.60
C ILE A 49 -8.86 5.96 0.67
N ALA A 50 -8.23 5.80 1.83
CA ALA A 50 -6.81 6.12 1.97
C ALA A 50 -5.94 5.11 1.23
N SER A 51 -5.31 5.55 0.14
CA SER A 51 -4.33 4.76 -0.62
C SER A 51 -2.89 4.86 -0.08
N THR A 52 -2.68 5.83 0.83
CA THR A 52 -1.52 6.03 1.69
C THR A 52 -1.98 6.84 2.90
N ARG A 53 -1.10 7.06 3.88
CA ARG A 53 -1.39 7.80 5.13
C ARG A 53 -2.27 9.03 4.88
N TYR A 54 -3.45 9.01 5.50
CA TYR A 54 -4.60 9.84 5.16
C TYR A 54 -4.40 11.35 5.42
N GLU A 55 -3.36 11.71 6.17
CA GLU A 55 -2.96 13.08 6.53
C GLU A 55 -2.08 13.77 5.48
N LEU A 56 -1.91 13.19 4.28
CA LEU A 56 -1.23 13.85 3.16
C LEU A 56 -1.80 15.27 2.93
N GLY A 57 -0.93 16.28 3.08
CA GLY A 57 -1.31 17.69 2.94
C GLY A 57 -1.91 18.31 4.21
N ARG A 58 -1.92 17.59 5.33
CA ARG A 58 -2.35 18.05 6.68
C ARG A 58 -1.24 17.75 7.68
N PHE A 59 -0.06 18.26 7.39
CA PHE A 59 1.16 17.90 8.11
C PHE A 59 1.28 18.61 9.46
N ALA A 60 0.76 19.84 9.62
CA ALA A 60 0.78 20.54 10.89
C ALA A 60 -0.19 19.90 11.89
N LYS A 61 0.11 19.99 13.18
CA LYS A 61 -0.71 19.41 14.26
C LYS A 61 -2.15 19.90 14.20
N GLU A 62 -2.34 21.19 13.97
CA GLU A 62 -3.64 21.86 13.92
C GLU A 62 -4.45 21.42 12.70
N ASP A 63 -3.79 21.28 11.55
CA ASP A 63 -4.41 20.83 10.30
C ASP A 63 -4.78 19.35 10.36
N TRP A 64 -3.92 18.51 10.92
CA TRP A 64 -4.19 17.09 11.11
C TRP A 64 -5.35 16.90 12.11
N THR A 65 -5.33 17.62 13.23
CA THR A 65 -6.41 17.56 14.22
C THR A 65 -7.75 18.00 13.62
N ARG A 66 -7.75 19.06 12.81
CA ARG A 66 -8.96 19.52 12.09
C ARG A 66 -9.44 18.47 11.10
N TRP A 67 -8.52 17.87 10.35
CA TRP A 67 -8.85 16.79 9.41
C TRP A 67 -9.44 15.58 10.13
N ASN A 68 -8.92 15.18 11.30
CA ASN A 68 -9.51 14.08 12.09
C ASN A 68 -10.95 14.36 12.48
N LYS A 69 -11.26 15.59 12.92
CA LYS A 69 -12.63 15.99 13.26
C LYS A 69 -13.55 15.92 12.04
N ASN A 70 -13.08 16.38 10.89
CA ASN A 70 -13.86 16.31 9.65
C ASN A 70 -14.05 14.86 9.18
N LEU A 71 -13.03 14.02 9.27
CA LEU A 71 -13.14 12.60 8.91
C LEU A 71 -14.09 11.85 9.85
N GLN A 72 -14.09 12.16 11.15
CA GLN A 72 -15.07 11.64 12.11
C GLN A 72 -16.50 12.07 11.77
N LYS A 73 -16.70 13.34 11.38
CA LYS A 73 -17.99 13.84 10.90
C LYS A 73 -18.44 13.16 9.60
N ILE A 74 -17.52 12.87 8.68
CA ILE A 74 -17.81 12.09 7.49
C ILE A 74 -18.27 10.68 7.90
N ALA A 75 -17.53 10.01 8.77
CA ALA A 75 -17.80 8.64 9.21
C ALA A 75 -19.06 8.48 10.07
N SER A 76 -19.54 9.54 10.73
CA SER A 76 -20.76 9.48 11.55
C SER A 76 -22.04 9.38 10.71
N ASP A 77 -21.98 9.72 9.44
CA ASP A 77 -23.10 9.56 8.52
C ASP A 77 -23.08 8.16 7.89
N PRO A 78 -24.11 7.32 8.10
CA PRO A 78 -24.12 5.94 7.62
C PRO A 78 -24.13 5.81 6.09
N ARG A 79 -24.39 6.89 5.35
CA ARG A 79 -24.31 6.93 3.89
C ARG A 79 -22.87 6.99 3.40
N ASN A 80 -21.96 7.51 4.22
CA ASN A 80 -20.57 7.70 3.85
C ASN A 80 -19.74 6.46 4.17
N VAL A 81 -18.58 6.36 3.53
CA VAL A 81 -17.61 5.29 3.77
C VAL A 81 -16.25 5.90 4.02
N VAL A 82 -15.59 5.45 5.09
CA VAL A 82 -14.16 5.69 5.34
C VAL A 82 -13.45 4.34 5.36
N ALA A 83 -12.48 4.18 4.48
CA ALA A 83 -11.78 2.92 4.26
C ALA A 83 -10.29 3.14 4.02
N GLY A 84 -9.49 2.09 4.23
CA GLY A 84 -8.13 1.99 3.71
C GLY A 84 -8.10 1.16 2.42
N ASN A 85 -7.22 1.50 1.48
CA ASN A 85 -6.93 0.63 0.33
C ASN A 85 -6.15 -0.63 0.75
N ASN A 86 -5.59 -0.65 1.96
CA ASN A 86 -4.92 -1.79 2.57
C ASN A 86 -5.16 -1.77 4.08
N LEU A 87 -4.76 -2.83 4.77
CA LEU A 87 -4.98 -2.95 6.21
C LEU A 87 -4.13 -1.95 7.01
N TYR A 88 -2.91 -1.63 6.56
CA TYR A 88 -2.06 -0.63 7.22
C TYR A 88 -2.78 0.72 7.31
N ASP A 89 -3.25 1.26 6.18
CA ASP A 89 -3.90 2.57 6.14
C ASP A 89 -5.26 2.54 6.87
N ALA A 90 -5.97 1.41 6.87
CA ALA A 90 -7.19 1.22 7.64
C ALA A 90 -6.93 1.30 9.16
N GLU A 91 -5.93 0.59 9.66
CA GLU A 91 -5.52 0.62 11.07
C GLU A 91 -4.87 1.95 11.46
N TYR A 92 -4.16 2.62 10.54
CA TYR A 92 -3.60 3.94 10.76
C TYR A 92 -4.70 4.98 10.98
N ILE A 93 -5.75 4.99 10.13
CA ILE A 93 -6.94 5.83 10.36
C ILE A 93 -7.56 5.51 11.71
N ARG A 94 -7.78 4.23 12.00
CA ARG A 94 -8.40 3.80 13.27
C ARG A 94 -7.58 4.27 14.48
N TYR A 95 -6.26 4.20 14.41
CA TYR A 95 -5.36 4.63 15.49
C TYR A 95 -5.51 6.12 15.82
N PHE A 96 -5.58 7.00 14.82
CA PHE A 96 -5.67 8.45 15.06
C PHE A 96 -7.09 8.99 15.25
N THR A 97 -8.11 8.25 14.84
CA THR A 97 -9.49 8.77 14.78
C THR A 97 -10.52 7.93 15.54
N GLY A 98 -10.21 6.67 15.85
CA GLY A 98 -11.15 5.72 16.43
C GLY A 98 -12.20 5.21 15.43
N ILE A 99 -12.16 5.66 14.18
CA ILE A 99 -13.11 5.23 13.14
C ILE A 99 -12.86 3.77 12.82
N LYS A 100 -13.90 2.94 12.90
CA LYS A 100 -13.86 1.55 12.43
C LYS A 100 -13.90 1.56 10.90
N THR A 101 -12.74 1.39 10.30
CA THR A 101 -12.55 1.37 8.85
C THR A 101 -12.78 -0.04 8.28
N ILE A 102 -13.13 -0.07 6.99
CA ILE A 102 -13.07 -1.29 6.18
C ILE A 102 -11.86 -1.24 5.24
N VAL A 103 -11.46 -2.40 4.71
CA VAL A 103 -10.38 -2.49 3.72
C VAL A 103 -10.98 -2.69 2.32
N LEU A 104 -10.70 -1.77 1.42
CA LEU A 104 -11.16 -1.77 0.01
C LEU A 104 -9.95 -1.81 -0.93
N PRO A 105 -9.33 -2.97 -1.14
CA PRO A 105 -8.11 -3.10 -1.91
C PRO A 105 -8.32 -2.94 -3.41
N SER A 106 -7.27 -2.45 -4.06
CA SER A 106 -7.20 -2.36 -5.51
C SER A 106 -7.30 -3.75 -6.16
N LEU A 107 -8.26 -3.90 -7.07
CA LEU A 107 -8.45 -5.14 -7.83
C LEU A 107 -7.43 -5.29 -8.97
N CYS A 108 -6.97 -4.16 -9.53
CA CYS A 108 -6.04 -4.10 -10.67
C CYS A 108 -6.47 -4.95 -11.87
N ALA A 109 -7.78 -5.02 -12.16
CA ALA A 109 -8.31 -5.85 -13.26
C ALA A 109 -7.82 -5.41 -14.66
N TYR A 110 -7.27 -4.21 -14.80
CA TYR A 110 -6.64 -3.73 -16.03
C TYR A 110 -5.29 -4.42 -16.32
N ALA A 111 -4.64 -5.02 -15.33
CA ALA A 111 -3.38 -5.75 -15.49
C ALA A 111 -3.64 -7.09 -16.22
N ARG A 112 -3.77 -7.01 -17.54
CA ARG A 112 -4.05 -8.15 -18.41
C ARG A 112 -2.83 -9.06 -18.51
N GLY A 113 -2.76 -10.07 -17.67
CA GLY A 113 -1.73 -11.10 -17.65
C GLY A 113 -2.08 -12.20 -16.65
N SER A 114 -1.72 -13.44 -16.96
CA SER A 114 -1.74 -14.54 -15.99
C SER A 114 -0.42 -15.28 -16.09
N TYR A 115 0.09 -15.68 -14.95
CA TYR A 115 1.36 -16.39 -14.83
C TYR A 115 1.50 -17.53 -15.85
N ARG A 116 2.63 -17.52 -16.56
CA ARG A 116 3.02 -18.53 -17.55
C ARG A 116 4.52 -18.73 -17.48
N LEU A 117 4.95 -19.61 -16.58
CA LEU A 117 6.36 -19.87 -16.31
C LEU A 117 7.18 -20.09 -17.61
N ASN A 118 8.18 -19.24 -17.82
CA ASN A 118 9.27 -19.48 -18.75
C ASN A 118 10.58 -19.59 -17.94
N ARG A 119 11.11 -20.82 -17.84
CA ARG A 119 12.32 -21.11 -17.07
C ARG A 119 13.61 -20.48 -17.65
N GLN A 120 13.58 -20.04 -18.90
CA GLN A 120 14.71 -19.34 -19.52
C GLN A 120 14.77 -17.85 -19.13
N LYS A 121 13.67 -17.29 -18.58
CA LYS A 121 13.66 -15.92 -18.08
C LYS A 121 14.30 -15.84 -16.69
N PRO A 122 14.98 -14.73 -16.36
CA PRO A 122 15.52 -14.53 -15.03
C PRO A 122 14.39 -14.28 -14.01
N PHE A 123 14.67 -14.49 -12.73
CA PHE A 123 13.90 -13.83 -11.67
C PHE A 123 14.12 -12.32 -11.73
N LEU A 124 13.12 -11.55 -11.34
CA LEU A 124 13.22 -10.10 -11.32
C LEU A 124 13.38 -9.57 -9.91
N ILE A 125 14.13 -8.49 -9.75
CA ILE A 125 14.09 -7.65 -8.55
C ILE A 125 13.22 -6.43 -8.87
N GLY A 126 12.19 -6.18 -8.05
CA GLY A 126 11.34 -5.00 -8.13
C GLY A 126 12.09 -3.71 -7.83
N ASN A 127 11.40 -2.58 -7.97
CA ASN A 127 12.02 -1.28 -7.69
C ASN A 127 12.36 -1.15 -6.19
N MET A 128 13.57 -0.68 -5.90
CA MET A 128 14.03 -0.33 -4.55
C MET A 128 14.27 1.19 -4.49
N ASN A 129 13.59 1.91 -3.60
CA ASN A 129 13.80 3.36 -3.46
C ASN A 129 14.87 3.73 -2.41
N ALA A 130 15.31 2.77 -1.59
CA ALA A 130 16.41 2.95 -0.64
C ALA A 130 17.77 2.76 -1.33
N LYS A 131 18.30 3.82 -1.96
CA LYS A 131 19.58 3.77 -2.73
C LYS A 131 20.74 3.16 -1.93
N ASN A 132 20.89 3.54 -0.66
CA ASN A 132 21.96 3.04 0.21
C ASN A 132 21.81 1.55 0.52
N PHE A 133 20.58 1.05 0.53
CA PHE A 133 20.32 -0.36 0.79
C PHE A 133 20.47 -1.22 -0.47
N HIS A 134 20.28 -0.66 -1.66
CA HIS A 134 20.44 -1.40 -2.92
C HIS A 134 21.82 -2.04 -3.05
N SER A 135 22.90 -1.26 -2.87
CA SER A 135 24.27 -1.79 -2.93
C SER A 135 24.52 -2.85 -1.86
N LYS A 136 24.02 -2.63 -0.64
CA LYS A 136 24.12 -3.59 0.47
C LYS A 136 23.42 -4.89 0.14
N PHE A 137 22.18 -4.85 -0.36
CA PHE A 137 21.42 -6.03 -0.76
C PHE A 137 22.12 -6.81 -1.87
N MET A 138 22.63 -6.12 -2.89
CA MET A 138 23.36 -6.77 -3.98
C MET A 138 24.66 -7.43 -3.51
N SER A 139 25.37 -6.82 -2.56
CA SER A 139 26.53 -7.44 -1.91
C SER A 139 26.15 -8.70 -1.13
N LEU A 140 25.11 -8.64 -0.27
CA LEU A 140 24.62 -9.80 0.47
C LEU A 140 24.21 -10.95 -0.45
N LEU A 141 23.55 -10.63 -1.56
CA LEU A 141 23.13 -11.59 -2.57
C LEU A 141 24.33 -12.24 -3.27
N SER A 142 25.34 -11.43 -3.64
CA SER A 142 26.60 -11.91 -4.24
C SER A 142 27.34 -12.88 -3.31
N ASP A 143 27.45 -12.54 -2.02
CA ASP A 143 28.10 -13.40 -1.04
C ASP A 143 27.37 -14.74 -0.90
N SER A 144 26.04 -14.71 -0.96
CA SER A 144 25.19 -15.90 -0.89
C SER A 144 25.36 -16.81 -2.12
N PHE A 145 25.49 -16.22 -3.31
CA PHE A 145 25.82 -16.96 -4.53
C PHE A 145 27.16 -17.68 -4.41
N ASN A 146 28.18 -16.99 -3.90
CA ASN A 146 29.52 -17.56 -3.71
C ASN A 146 29.52 -18.71 -2.70
N ARG A 147 28.79 -18.56 -1.57
CA ARG A 147 28.67 -19.60 -0.55
C ARG A 147 27.91 -20.83 -1.04
N LEU A 148 26.72 -20.63 -1.60
CA LEU A 148 25.79 -21.72 -1.91
C LEU A 148 26.01 -22.38 -3.27
N LYS A 149 26.78 -21.73 -4.16
CA LYS A 149 27.04 -22.22 -5.54
C LYS A 149 25.76 -22.53 -6.33
N ILE A 150 24.67 -21.82 -6.04
CA ILE A 150 23.38 -21.97 -6.71
C ILE A 150 23.40 -21.21 -8.05
N LYS A 151 22.97 -21.88 -9.13
CA LYS A 151 22.85 -21.26 -10.46
C LYS A 151 21.43 -20.77 -10.70
N VAL A 152 21.19 -19.49 -10.46
CA VAL A 152 19.92 -18.80 -10.75
C VAL A 152 20.22 -17.44 -11.39
N SER A 153 19.47 -17.05 -12.41
CA SER A 153 19.59 -15.72 -13.03
C SER A 153 18.64 -14.74 -12.37
N ILE A 154 19.16 -13.62 -11.88
CA ILE A 154 18.40 -12.55 -11.23
C ILE A 154 18.75 -11.22 -11.90
N ARG A 155 17.76 -10.41 -12.25
CA ARG A 155 17.95 -9.09 -12.88
C ARG A 155 17.01 -8.05 -12.29
N HIS A 156 17.49 -6.81 -12.14
CA HIS A 156 16.59 -5.72 -11.77
C HIS A 156 15.62 -5.42 -12.93
N ILE A 157 14.34 -5.19 -12.59
CA ILE A 157 13.26 -5.07 -13.60
C ILE A 157 13.51 -3.93 -14.58
N ARG A 158 14.03 -2.79 -14.09
CA ARG A 158 14.34 -1.63 -14.95
C ARG A 158 15.50 -1.90 -15.90
N ASP A 159 16.46 -2.72 -15.50
CA ASP A 159 17.64 -3.02 -16.32
C ASP A 159 17.30 -4.04 -17.41
N PHE A 160 16.41 -4.98 -17.08
CA PHE A 160 15.96 -6.01 -18.02
C PHE A 160 15.06 -5.44 -19.13
N TYR A 161 14.08 -4.61 -18.77
CA TYR A 161 13.11 -4.06 -19.72
C TYR A 161 13.46 -2.67 -20.27
N LYS A 162 14.50 -2.01 -19.72
CA LYS A 162 15.01 -0.66 -20.04
C LYS A 162 14.01 0.49 -19.86
N ARG A 163 12.76 0.38 -20.35
CA ARG A 163 11.71 1.41 -20.24
C ARG A 163 10.31 0.84 -20.05
N HIS A 164 9.89 -0.10 -20.92
CA HIS A 164 8.51 -0.57 -20.96
C HIS A 164 8.44 -2.09 -21.08
N TYR A 165 7.39 -2.67 -20.52
CA TYR A 165 7.03 -4.07 -20.67
C TYR A 165 5.51 -4.20 -20.71
N ARG A 166 5.03 -5.28 -21.32
CA ARG A 166 3.62 -5.67 -21.22
C ARG A 166 3.42 -6.57 -20.01
N TYR A 167 2.24 -6.51 -19.40
CA TYR A 167 1.87 -7.40 -18.30
C TYR A 167 2.02 -8.89 -18.66
N THR A 168 1.71 -9.26 -19.90
CA THR A 168 1.90 -10.64 -20.40
C THR A 168 3.37 -11.07 -20.50
N GLU A 169 4.31 -10.14 -20.64
CA GLU A 169 5.75 -10.41 -20.65
C GLU A 169 6.28 -10.57 -19.23
N LEU A 170 5.78 -9.72 -18.32
CA LEU A 170 6.11 -9.79 -16.90
C LEU A 170 5.64 -11.11 -16.28
N ALA A 171 4.44 -11.56 -16.65
CA ALA A 171 3.86 -12.82 -16.17
C ALA A 171 4.61 -14.09 -16.60
N GLN A 172 5.65 -13.97 -17.43
CA GLN A 172 6.48 -15.11 -17.87
C GLN A 172 7.69 -15.38 -16.98
N HIS A 173 8.06 -14.44 -16.10
CA HIS A 173 9.19 -14.62 -15.21
C HIS A 173 8.87 -15.64 -14.12
N PRO A 174 9.84 -16.44 -13.65
CA PRO A 174 9.60 -17.44 -12.59
C PRO A 174 9.03 -16.84 -11.31
N GLY A 175 9.47 -15.64 -10.93
CA GLY A 175 8.95 -14.86 -9.81
C GLY A 175 9.62 -13.49 -9.71
N ILE A 176 9.13 -12.68 -8.77
CA ILE A 176 9.63 -11.31 -8.52
C ILE A 176 10.01 -11.16 -7.05
N ILE A 177 11.22 -10.66 -6.81
CA ILE A 177 11.78 -10.36 -5.49
C ILE A 177 11.50 -8.90 -5.20
N HIS A 178 10.75 -8.64 -4.13
CA HIS A 178 10.47 -7.29 -3.64
C HIS A 178 11.27 -7.01 -2.40
N ILE A 179 12.04 -5.92 -2.44
CA ILE A 179 12.49 -5.24 -1.24
C ILE A 179 11.65 -3.96 -1.13
N PRO A 180 10.54 -4.01 -0.38
CA PRO A 180 9.52 -2.96 -0.43
C PRO A 180 10.05 -1.66 0.18
N TYR A 181 9.76 -0.54 -0.46
CA TYR A 181 10.03 0.80 0.07
C TYR A 181 8.80 1.48 0.69
N GLN A 182 7.61 0.88 0.49
CA GLN A 182 6.34 1.30 1.07
C GLN A 182 5.55 0.05 1.51
N VAL A 183 4.65 0.23 2.48
CA VAL A 183 3.77 -0.83 3.03
C VAL A 183 2.68 -1.32 2.06
N SER A 184 2.46 -0.55 0.99
CA SER A 184 1.48 -0.80 -0.07
C SER A 184 2.04 -0.25 -1.38
N LEU A 185 2.10 -1.08 -2.41
CA LEU A 185 2.72 -0.74 -3.69
C LEU A 185 1.83 -1.25 -4.83
N MET A 186 1.37 -0.35 -5.70
CA MET A 186 0.47 -0.71 -6.82
C MET A 186 1.05 -1.82 -7.71
N SER A 187 2.36 -1.81 -7.95
CA SER A 187 3.03 -2.85 -8.71
C SER A 187 2.93 -4.23 -8.06
N ILE A 188 2.95 -4.33 -6.72
CA ILE A 188 2.77 -5.60 -6.01
C ILE A 188 1.31 -6.07 -6.17
N PHE A 189 0.32 -5.19 -6.09
CA PHE A 189 -1.08 -5.55 -6.39
C PHE A 189 -1.21 -6.13 -7.80
N GLU A 190 -0.73 -5.41 -8.82
CA GLU A 190 -0.79 -5.86 -10.21
C GLU A 190 -0.13 -7.24 -10.38
N GLN A 191 1.08 -7.42 -9.85
CA GLN A 191 1.83 -8.67 -9.98
C GLN A 191 1.19 -9.83 -9.23
N TYR A 192 0.66 -9.58 -8.03
CA TYR A 192 -0.09 -10.56 -7.25
C TYR A 192 -1.37 -10.99 -7.98
N ARG A 193 -2.09 -10.05 -8.60
CA ARG A 193 -3.32 -10.32 -9.36
C ARG A 193 -3.05 -11.07 -10.67
N MET A 194 -1.85 -10.94 -11.23
CA MET A 194 -1.37 -11.78 -12.33
C MET A 194 -0.92 -13.19 -11.88
N ASN A 195 -1.01 -13.50 -10.58
CA ASN A 195 -0.60 -14.79 -9.99
C ASN A 195 0.90 -15.09 -10.13
N ILE A 196 1.72 -14.04 -10.20
CA ILE A 196 3.19 -14.18 -10.27
C ILE A 196 3.71 -14.48 -8.86
N PRO A 197 4.50 -15.54 -8.63
CA PRO A 197 5.13 -15.78 -7.35
C PRO A 197 5.96 -14.57 -6.88
N LEU A 198 5.66 -14.08 -5.68
CA LEU A 198 6.32 -12.93 -5.08
C LEU A 198 7.15 -13.36 -3.89
N PHE A 199 8.39 -12.88 -3.84
CA PHE A 199 9.31 -13.07 -2.73
C PHE A 199 9.47 -11.78 -1.97
N VAL A 200 9.31 -11.83 -0.65
CA VAL A 200 9.40 -10.65 0.22
C VAL A 200 10.20 -11.05 1.47
N PRO A 201 11.01 -10.16 2.07
CA PRO A 201 11.61 -10.45 3.36
C PRO A 201 10.55 -10.86 4.38
N SER A 202 10.92 -11.68 5.36
CA SER A 202 10.06 -11.91 6.51
C SER A 202 9.87 -10.62 7.31
N LEU A 203 8.82 -10.57 8.14
CA LEU A 203 8.53 -9.41 8.98
C LEU A 203 9.73 -9.01 9.83
N ASP A 204 10.42 -9.98 10.43
CA ASP A 204 11.58 -9.73 11.27
C ASP A 204 12.75 -9.18 10.43
N LEU A 205 13.04 -9.78 9.27
CA LEU A 205 14.11 -9.30 8.40
C LEU A 205 13.84 -7.89 7.86
N LEU A 206 12.60 -7.59 7.43
CA LEU A 206 12.23 -6.26 6.95
C LEU A 206 12.28 -5.22 8.07
N THR A 207 11.90 -5.62 9.29
CA THR A 207 12.01 -4.78 10.49
C THR A 207 13.47 -4.39 10.74
N GLU A 208 14.39 -5.36 10.75
CA GLU A 208 15.83 -5.08 10.91
C GLU A 208 16.37 -4.15 9.83
N TRP A 209 16.00 -4.43 8.58
CA TRP A 209 16.44 -3.63 7.45
C TRP A 209 15.88 -2.22 7.49
N HIS A 210 14.62 -2.04 7.90
CA HIS A 210 14.04 -0.71 8.06
C HIS A 210 14.65 0.04 9.24
N TYR A 211 14.76 -0.58 10.41
CA TYR A 211 15.39 0.02 11.58
C TYR A 211 16.83 0.49 11.28
N THR A 212 17.62 -0.33 10.58
CA THR A 212 19.03 -0.03 10.30
C THR A 212 19.24 0.88 9.09
N TYR A 213 18.50 0.67 8.01
CA TYR A 213 18.77 1.28 6.71
C TYR A 213 17.60 2.08 6.13
N GLN A 214 16.50 2.21 6.89
CA GLN A 214 15.29 2.91 6.47
C GLN A 214 14.76 2.39 5.12
N VAL A 215 14.75 1.06 4.94
CA VAL A 215 14.36 0.43 3.66
C VAL A 215 12.93 0.77 3.24
N VAL A 216 11.98 0.70 4.16
CA VAL A 216 10.57 1.09 3.95
C VAL A 216 10.38 2.59 4.25
N ASN A 217 11.23 3.46 3.71
CA ASN A 217 11.23 4.89 4.06
C ASN A 217 9.92 5.62 3.73
N GLU A 218 9.15 5.14 2.75
CA GLU A 218 7.83 5.69 2.44
C GLU A 218 6.73 5.07 3.33
N ARG A 219 7.07 4.57 4.53
CA ARG A 219 6.11 4.17 5.57
C ARG A 219 5.53 5.39 6.31
N THR A 220 6.34 6.42 6.51
CA THR A 220 6.01 7.66 7.22
C THR A 220 6.28 8.87 6.32
N TRP A 221 5.65 10.02 6.60
CA TRP A 221 5.93 11.26 5.84
C TRP A 221 7.33 11.83 6.12
N ASP A 222 7.83 11.62 7.33
CA ASP A 222 9.20 11.99 7.70
C ASP A 222 10.20 11.14 6.91
N GLY A 223 9.99 9.82 6.81
CA GLY A 223 10.82 8.93 6.00
C GLY A 223 10.81 9.26 4.50
N MET A 224 9.66 9.66 3.95
CA MET A 224 9.57 10.18 2.58
C MET A 224 10.40 11.46 2.40
N SER A 225 10.47 12.29 3.45
CA SER A 225 11.29 13.49 3.52
C SER A 225 12.75 13.21 3.94
N ARG A 226 13.16 11.94 4.00
CA ARG A 226 14.50 11.47 4.44
C ARG A 226 14.86 11.87 5.87
N LYS A 227 13.87 11.96 6.74
CA LYS A 227 14.02 12.15 8.19
C LYS A 227 13.58 10.87 8.90
N ILE A 228 14.13 10.65 10.09
CA ILE A 228 13.71 9.55 10.96
C ILE A 228 12.79 10.16 12.01
N GLY A 229 11.50 9.84 11.94
CA GLY A 229 10.50 10.30 12.91
C GLY A 229 10.62 9.51 14.21
N ASN A 230 10.42 10.16 15.35
CA ASN A 230 10.38 9.50 16.67
C ASN A 230 8.98 9.48 17.29
N ALA A 231 8.02 10.21 16.71
CA ALA A 231 6.64 10.27 17.13
C ALA A 231 5.78 10.96 16.07
N SER A 232 4.48 10.74 16.14
CA SER A 232 3.47 11.50 15.41
C SER A 232 3.29 12.90 15.99
N ARG A 233 2.85 13.84 15.15
CA ARG A 233 2.53 15.22 15.57
C ARG A 233 1.25 15.32 16.40
N ILE A 234 0.43 14.28 16.37
CA ILE A 234 -0.75 14.09 17.23
C ILE A 234 -0.67 12.71 17.89
N SER A 235 -1.28 12.57 19.07
CA SER A 235 -1.41 11.28 19.72
C SER A 235 -2.49 10.42 19.08
N GLY A 236 -2.34 9.09 19.15
CA GLY A 236 -3.42 8.15 18.84
C GLY A 236 -4.53 8.16 19.89
N VAL A 237 -5.66 7.54 19.57
CA VAL A 237 -6.86 7.47 20.43
C VAL A 237 -7.18 6.07 20.93
N LEU A 238 -6.46 5.03 20.47
CA LEU A 238 -6.74 3.63 20.80
C LEU A 238 -6.07 3.11 22.09
N GLY A 239 -5.54 4.01 22.91
CA GLY A 239 -4.89 3.69 24.18
C GLY A 239 -3.36 3.58 24.09
N PRO A 240 -2.67 3.50 25.25
CA PRO A 240 -1.22 3.56 25.34
C PRO A 240 -0.49 2.29 24.87
N ASP A 241 -1.20 1.15 24.79
CA ASP A 241 -0.60 -0.15 24.45
C ASP A 241 -0.30 -0.32 22.95
N ILE A 242 -0.80 0.61 22.11
CA ILE A 242 -0.52 0.60 20.68
C ILE A 242 0.60 1.61 20.40
N PRO A 243 1.76 1.16 19.87
CA PRO A 243 2.87 2.06 19.62
C PRO A 243 2.57 3.05 18.49
N ASP A 244 3.25 4.20 18.51
CA ASP A 244 3.06 5.24 17.51
C ASP A 244 3.51 4.78 16.10
N PRO A 245 2.66 4.84 15.06
CA PRO A 245 3.03 4.44 13.72
C PRO A 245 4.13 5.28 13.09
N ASN A 246 4.41 6.49 13.56
CA ASN A 246 5.46 7.34 13.02
C ASN A 246 6.75 7.34 13.86
N ASN A 247 6.87 6.41 14.81
CA ASN A 247 8.13 6.18 15.51
C ASN A 247 9.00 5.17 14.74
N ASP A 248 9.94 5.68 13.95
CA ASP A 248 10.97 4.93 13.21
C ASP A 248 12.26 4.72 14.05
N LEU A 249 12.29 5.14 15.32
CA LEU A 249 13.37 4.87 16.27
C LEU A 249 13.07 3.72 17.23
N ASP A 250 11.83 3.22 17.24
CA ASP A 250 11.41 2.09 18.05
C ASP A 250 11.18 0.87 17.16
N ARG A 251 12.01 -0.15 17.39
CA ARG A 251 11.97 -1.42 16.66
C ARG A 251 10.63 -2.14 16.82
N ASP A 252 10.04 -2.11 18.00
CA ASP A 252 8.77 -2.80 18.26
C ASP A 252 7.60 -2.04 17.62
N ALA A 253 7.65 -0.70 17.61
CA ALA A 253 6.72 0.13 16.84
C ALA A 253 6.79 -0.21 15.34
N ILE A 254 7.99 -0.21 14.75
CA ILE A 254 8.20 -0.58 13.35
C ILE A 254 7.59 -1.95 13.06
N ARG A 255 7.94 -2.95 13.87
CA ARG A 255 7.49 -4.33 13.67
C ARG A 255 5.97 -4.44 13.80
N TYR A 256 5.39 -3.78 14.80
CA TYR A 256 3.95 -3.77 15.05
C TYR A 256 3.19 -3.26 13.82
N TRP A 257 3.67 -2.18 13.20
CA TRP A 257 3.00 -1.55 12.08
C TRP A 257 3.29 -2.23 10.74
N LEU A 258 4.53 -2.67 10.51
CA LEU A 258 4.90 -3.36 9.27
C LEU A 258 4.06 -4.63 9.03
N LYS A 259 3.61 -5.32 10.08
CA LYS A 259 2.77 -6.52 9.93
C LYS A 259 1.50 -6.28 9.12
N PHE A 260 0.98 -5.04 9.09
CA PHE A 260 -0.24 -4.70 8.35
C PHE A 260 0.01 -4.41 6.85
N SER A 261 1.26 -4.46 6.40
CA SER A 261 1.61 -4.28 4.98
C SER A 261 0.95 -5.35 4.11
N ASP A 262 0.58 -4.98 2.90
CA ASP A 262 -0.17 -5.82 1.95
C ASP A 262 0.39 -7.23 1.79
N PHE A 263 1.70 -7.31 1.57
CA PHE A 263 2.42 -8.56 1.35
C PHE A 263 2.52 -9.47 2.59
N TYR A 264 2.10 -9.03 3.77
CA TYR A 264 1.92 -9.90 4.94
C TYR A 264 0.47 -10.31 5.18
N GLN A 265 -0.48 -9.69 4.47
CA GLN A 265 -1.90 -9.99 4.57
C GLN A 265 -2.37 -10.94 3.47
N TRP A 266 -1.59 -11.10 2.40
CA TRP A 266 -1.97 -11.92 1.25
C TRP A 266 -1.41 -13.35 1.35
N PRO A 267 -2.21 -14.37 1.03
CA PRO A 267 -1.72 -15.74 1.05
C PRO A 267 -0.74 -16.01 -0.11
N HIS A 268 0.08 -17.05 0.06
CA HIS A 268 1.02 -17.54 -0.97
C HIS A 268 2.15 -16.57 -1.37
N ILE A 269 2.37 -15.51 -0.58
CA ILE A 269 3.65 -14.78 -0.62
C ILE A 269 4.75 -15.66 -0.06
N ILE A 270 5.92 -15.66 -0.70
CA ILE A 270 7.07 -16.45 -0.29
C ILE A 270 7.99 -15.56 0.55
N TYR A 271 7.98 -15.76 1.86
CA TYR A 271 8.86 -15.00 2.75
C TYR A 271 10.27 -15.58 2.76
N PHE A 272 11.29 -14.74 2.91
CA PHE A 272 12.68 -15.19 3.15
C PHE A 272 13.31 -14.49 4.35
N ASN A 273 14.13 -15.22 5.11
CA ASN A 273 14.78 -14.76 6.34
C ASN A 273 16.23 -14.30 6.12
N SER A 274 16.81 -14.59 4.96
CA SER A 274 18.14 -14.14 4.56
C SER A 274 18.30 -14.26 3.03
N THR A 275 19.39 -13.74 2.48
CA THR A 275 19.73 -13.93 1.06
C THR A 275 20.08 -15.39 0.73
N ASP A 276 20.61 -16.16 1.69
CA ASP A 276 20.83 -17.61 1.52
C ASP A 276 19.49 -18.35 1.41
N ASP A 277 18.56 -18.08 2.34
CA ASP A 277 17.20 -18.63 2.32
C ASP A 277 16.44 -18.23 1.04
N LEU A 278 16.59 -16.98 0.60
CA LEU A 278 16.06 -16.52 -0.68
C LEU A 278 16.56 -17.40 -1.84
N LEU A 279 17.87 -17.59 -2.00
CA LEU A 279 18.43 -18.40 -3.09
C LEU A 279 17.96 -19.86 -3.05
N ILE A 280 17.87 -20.44 -1.85
CA ILE A 280 17.32 -21.78 -1.65
C ILE A 280 15.86 -21.83 -2.12
N LYS A 281 15.03 -20.85 -1.74
CA LYS A 281 13.61 -20.79 -2.13
C LYS A 281 13.44 -20.52 -3.63
N LEU A 282 14.29 -19.72 -4.26
CA LEU A 282 14.26 -19.52 -5.72
C LEU A 282 14.51 -20.84 -6.48
N LYS A 283 15.32 -21.75 -5.91
CA LYS A 283 15.63 -23.05 -6.51
C LYS A 283 14.56 -24.12 -6.23
N THR A 284 13.99 -24.11 -5.03
CA THR A 284 13.20 -25.24 -4.50
C THR A 284 11.69 -25.03 -4.56
N THR A 285 11.21 -23.79 -4.74
CA THR A 285 9.77 -23.51 -4.73
C THR A 285 9.06 -24.08 -5.95
N ASN A 286 7.90 -24.73 -5.73
CA ASN A 286 6.99 -25.10 -6.80
C ASN A 286 6.14 -23.90 -7.24
N PHE A 287 6.64 -23.18 -8.24
CA PHE A 287 6.02 -21.94 -8.72
C PHE A 287 4.64 -22.14 -9.37
N GLN A 288 4.44 -23.25 -10.08
CA GLN A 288 3.13 -23.57 -10.65
C GLN A 288 2.08 -23.74 -9.55
N GLN A 289 2.42 -24.44 -8.46
CA GLN A 289 1.50 -24.62 -7.34
C GLN A 289 1.19 -23.30 -6.62
N VAL A 290 2.22 -22.49 -6.34
CA VAL A 290 2.04 -21.16 -5.74
C VAL A 290 1.08 -20.31 -6.59
N SER A 291 1.34 -20.23 -7.90
CA SER A 291 0.50 -19.48 -8.83
C SER A 291 -0.93 -20.01 -8.93
N ALA A 292 -1.13 -21.33 -8.96
CA ALA A 292 -2.45 -21.94 -8.98
C ALA A 292 -3.27 -21.55 -7.74
N ASN A 293 -2.65 -21.58 -6.55
CA ASN A 293 -3.30 -21.20 -5.31
C ASN A 293 -3.63 -19.70 -5.26
N MET A 294 -2.70 -18.84 -5.70
CA MET A 294 -2.96 -17.40 -5.85
C MET A 294 -4.15 -17.14 -6.77
N LYS A 295 -4.28 -17.89 -7.87
CA LYS A 295 -5.39 -17.75 -8.82
C LYS A 295 -6.74 -18.06 -8.19
N VAL A 296 -6.82 -19.11 -7.36
CA VAL A 296 -8.03 -19.45 -6.61
C VAL A 296 -8.39 -18.32 -5.64
N TYR A 297 -7.42 -17.86 -4.84
CA TYR A 297 -7.64 -16.75 -3.90
C TYR A 297 -8.09 -15.46 -4.62
N ASN A 298 -7.41 -15.08 -5.70
CA ASN A 298 -7.73 -13.88 -6.49
C ASN A 298 -9.14 -13.93 -7.11
N ALA A 299 -9.59 -15.11 -7.55
CA ALA A 299 -10.95 -15.29 -8.05
C ALA A 299 -12.01 -15.05 -6.96
N ASN A 300 -11.77 -15.55 -5.75
CA ASN A 300 -12.66 -15.35 -4.61
C ASN A 300 -12.66 -13.91 -4.12
N LEU A 301 -11.48 -13.30 -3.99
CA LEU A 301 -11.36 -11.89 -3.62
C LEU A 301 -12.10 -10.99 -4.62
N ARG A 302 -12.00 -11.26 -5.92
CA ARG A 302 -12.74 -10.49 -6.93
C ARG A 302 -14.25 -10.52 -6.66
N LYS A 303 -14.83 -11.70 -6.40
CA LYS A 303 -16.26 -11.82 -6.08
C LYS A 303 -16.62 -11.02 -4.82
N HIS A 304 -15.79 -11.15 -3.78
CA HIS A 304 -15.98 -10.45 -2.52
C HIS A 304 -15.94 -8.92 -2.68
N LEU A 305 -14.95 -8.39 -3.40
CA LEU A 305 -14.82 -6.95 -3.64
C LEU A 305 -16.00 -6.39 -4.45
N PHE A 306 -16.45 -7.11 -5.48
CA PHE A 306 -17.63 -6.70 -6.24
C PHE A 306 -18.89 -6.63 -5.35
N GLU A 307 -19.04 -7.59 -4.43
CA GLU A 307 -20.15 -7.58 -3.48
C GLU A 307 -20.05 -6.42 -2.48
N GLN A 308 -18.86 -6.18 -1.91
CA GLN A 308 -18.62 -5.03 -1.03
C GLN A 308 -18.95 -3.71 -1.73
N TRP A 309 -18.46 -3.52 -2.96
CA TRP A 309 -18.76 -2.31 -3.74
C TRP A 309 -20.24 -2.18 -4.07
N ARG A 310 -20.94 -3.28 -4.39
CA ARG A 310 -22.40 -3.26 -4.59
C ARG A 310 -23.11 -2.77 -3.33
N GLN A 311 -22.77 -3.30 -2.17
CA GLN A 311 -23.38 -2.90 -0.89
C GLN A 311 -23.09 -1.44 -0.53
N ILE A 312 -21.89 -0.94 -0.83
CA ILE A 312 -21.54 0.47 -0.62
C ILE A 312 -22.39 1.36 -1.52
N LEU A 313 -22.48 1.04 -2.82
CA LEU A 313 -23.21 1.86 -3.78
C LEU A 313 -24.73 1.87 -3.53
N GLN A 314 -25.28 0.80 -2.95
CA GLN A 314 -26.68 0.73 -2.54
C GLN A 314 -27.06 1.65 -1.37
N ARG A 315 -26.08 2.11 -0.57
CA ARG A 315 -26.30 3.03 0.57
C ARG A 315 -26.26 4.51 0.16
N THR A 316 -25.92 4.78 -1.09
CA THR A 316 -25.75 6.15 -1.59
C THR A 316 -27.10 6.86 -1.66
N LYS A 317 -27.11 8.17 -1.38
CA LYS A 317 -28.34 8.96 -1.40
C LYS A 317 -28.92 8.96 -2.83
N PRO A 318 -30.19 8.56 -3.07
CA PRO A 318 -30.86 8.83 -4.34
C PRO A 318 -30.94 10.35 -4.59
N LEU A 319 -31.05 10.75 -5.86
CA LEU A 319 -31.18 12.17 -6.22
C LEU A 319 -32.39 12.82 -5.54
#